data_AF-A0A1V4V6F1-F1
#
_entry.id   AF-A0A1V4V6F1-F1
#
_cell.length_a   1.000
_cell.length_b   1.000
_cell.length_c   1.000
_cell.angle_alpha   90.00
_cell.angle_beta   90.00
_cell.angle_gamma   90.00
#
_symmetry.space_group_name_H-M   'P 1'
#
loop_
_entity.id
_entity.type
_entity.pdbx_description
1 polymer ?
#
loop_
_entity_poly.entity_id
_entity_poly.type
_entity_poly.pdbx_seq_one_letter_code
_entity_poly.pdbx_strand_id
1 'polypeptide(L)'
;MLIQAVGIKGGTDMSNDKFFTRKSSCCDCCGKRVIGFRPVRIGGCCLEIEGLDDVFEEYSKGGKVPEDRTGDQLVFDLRKLNFIPEDAEDLYKEAFLREYRSYLKAKGK
;
A
#
# COMPACT_ATOMS: atom_id res chain seq x y z
N MET A 1 5.45 -44.90 -9.26
CA MET A 1 6.52 -43.90 -9.07
C MET A 1 6.28 -43.20 -7.75
N LEU A 2 6.77 -43.81 -6.68
CA LEU A 2 6.96 -43.26 -5.34
C LEU A 2 8.19 -42.32 -5.35
N ILE A 3 8.12 -41.09 -4.81
CA ILE A 3 9.16 -40.45 -3.95
C ILE A 3 8.48 -39.41 -3.04
N GLN A 4 8.05 -39.80 -1.84
CA GLN A 4 8.56 -39.43 -0.50
C GLN A 4 8.48 -37.95 -0.08
N ALA A 5 7.48 -37.72 0.77
CA ALA A 5 7.45 -36.86 1.95
C ALA A 5 8.79 -36.73 2.72
N VAL A 6 9.18 -35.49 3.06
CA VAL A 6 10.10 -35.16 4.17
C VAL A 6 9.38 -34.12 5.04
N GLY A 7 8.84 -34.52 6.19
CA GLY A 7 9.48 -34.29 7.48
C GLY A 7 9.04 -32.98 8.16
N ILE A 8 7.88 -33.03 8.85
CA ILE A 8 7.49 -32.03 9.86
C ILE A 8 8.44 -32.20 11.06
N LYS A 9 9.21 -31.17 11.40
CA LYS A 9 9.75 -30.99 12.75
C LYS A 9 9.04 -29.82 13.40
N GLY A 10 8.17 -30.13 14.36
CA GLY A 10 7.69 -29.16 15.34
C GLY A 10 8.83 -28.64 16.22
N GLY A 11 8.74 -27.37 16.62
CA GLY A 11 9.41 -26.83 17.80
C GLY A 11 9.36 -25.31 17.81
N THR A 12 8.31 -24.79 18.44
CA THR A 12 8.20 -23.52 19.19
C THR A 12 9.46 -22.66 19.34
N ASP A 13 9.45 -21.43 18.81
CA ASP A 13 9.97 -20.24 19.51
C ASP A 13 9.42 -18.94 18.90
N MET A 14 8.44 -18.39 19.61
CA MET A 14 8.16 -16.96 19.67
C MET A 14 9.46 -16.17 19.86
N SER A 15 9.98 -15.58 18.79
CA SER A 15 10.74 -14.34 18.87
C SER A 15 10.08 -13.27 18.01
N ASN A 16 9.21 -12.48 18.64
CA ASN A 16 9.03 -11.04 18.42
C ASN A 16 10.36 -10.29 18.11
N ASP A 17 10.80 -10.30 16.85
CA ASP A 17 11.72 -9.31 16.32
C ASP A 17 10.94 -8.08 15.86
N LYS A 18 10.62 -7.28 16.89
CA LYS A 18 10.80 -5.84 16.92
C LYS A 18 11.30 -5.18 15.62
N PHE A 19 10.44 -5.08 14.60
CA PHE A 19 10.48 -3.97 13.63
C PHE A 19 9.80 -2.74 14.24
N PHE A 20 10.06 -2.46 15.53
CA PHE A 20 9.85 -1.14 16.08
C PHE A 20 11.05 -0.29 15.64
N THR A 21 10.86 0.38 14.50
CA THR A 21 11.45 1.65 14.08
C THR A 21 12.28 2.30 15.21
N ARG A 22 13.58 1.99 15.26
CA ARG A 22 14.53 2.74 16.09
C ARG A 22 14.66 4.13 15.46
N LYS A 23 14.25 5.15 16.21
CA LYS A 23 14.60 6.55 15.99
C LYS A 23 16.12 6.68 16.08
N SER A 24 16.80 6.60 14.94
CA SER A 24 18.24 6.84 14.85
C SER A 24 18.41 8.24 14.27
N SER A 25 18.83 9.15 15.15
CA SER A 25 19.45 10.42 14.81
C SER A 25 20.71 10.14 13.99
N CYS A 26 20.64 10.32 12.66
CA CYS A 26 21.82 10.52 11.82
C CYS A 26 21.50 11.42 10.62
N CYS A 27 22.29 12.51 10.50
CA CYS A 27 22.57 13.39 9.37
C CYS A 27 21.53 13.49 8.21
N ASP A 28 20.82 14.63 8.19
CA ASP A 28 19.81 15.10 7.21
C ASP A 28 20.24 15.25 5.73
N CYS A 29 21.21 14.48 5.21
CA CYS A 29 21.61 14.62 3.79
C CYS A 29 21.31 13.42 2.87
N CYS A 30 20.95 12.23 3.38
CA CYS A 30 20.67 11.06 2.52
C CYS A 30 19.57 10.12 3.04
N GLY A 31 18.51 10.66 3.65
CA GLY A 31 17.35 9.85 4.06
C GLY A 31 16.53 9.43 2.84
N LYS A 32 16.78 8.25 2.27
CA LYS A 32 15.83 7.68 1.29
C LYS A 32 14.54 7.40 2.05
N ARG A 33 13.49 8.17 1.79
CA ARG A 33 12.17 7.95 2.39
C ARG A 33 11.75 6.52 2.04
N VAL A 34 11.53 5.68 3.05
CA VAL A 34 11.05 4.32 2.85
C VAL A 34 9.60 4.43 2.40
N ILE A 35 9.35 4.12 1.12
CA ILE A 35 7.99 4.07 0.58
C ILE A 35 7.38 2.74 1.00
N GLY A 36 6.17 2.80 1.56
CA GLY A 36 5.43 1.61 2.02
C GLY A 36 4.64 0.93 0.90
N PHE A 37 4.27 -0.32 1.12
CA PHE A 37 3.35 -1.09 0.28
C PHE A 37 2.05 -1.35 1.04
N ARG A 38 0.91 -1.18 0.37
CA ARG A 38 -0.41 -1.52 0.93
C ARG A 38 -1.15 -2.48 -0.02
N PRO A 39 -1.70 -3.61 0.47
CA PRO A 39 -2.53 -4.49 -0.34
C PRO A 39 -3.89 -3.86 -0.64
N VAL A 40 -4.34 -3.94 -1.90
CA VAL A 40 -5.60 -3.38 -2.40
C VAL A 40 -6.31 -4.41 -3.27
N ARG A 41 -7.64 -4.50 -3.11
CA ARG A 41 -8.47 -5.39 -3.93
C ARG A 41 -8.92 -4.71 -5.23
N ILE A 42 -8.41 -5.15 -6.38
CA ILE A 42 -8.68 -4.57 -7.72
C ILE A 42 -9.19 -5.67 -8.64
N GLY A 43 -10.38 -5.49 -9.22
CA GLY A 43 -10.95 -6.47 -10.17
C GLY A 43 -11.01 -7.91 -9.65
N GLY A 44 -11.17 -8.11 -8.33
CA GLY A 44 -11.20 -9.43 -7.69
C GLY A 44 -9.85 -9.94 -7.17
N CYS A 45 -8.73 -9.37 -7.62
CA CYS A 45 -7.38 -9.73 -7.18
C CYS A 45 -6.88 -8.83 -6.04
N CYS A 46 -5.97 -9.32 -5.20
CA CYS A 46 -5.27 -8.51 -4.19
C CYS A 46 -3.86 -8.18 -4.71
N LEU A 47 -3.55 -6.88 -4.85
CA LEU A 47 -2.27 -6.39 -5.35
C LEU A 47 -1.61 -5.46 -4.32
N GLU A 48 -0.29 -5.55 -4.19
CA GLU A 48 0.49 -4.60 -3.39
C GLU A 48 0.72 -3.32 -4.17
N ILE A 49 0.30 -2.19 -3.61
CA ILE A 49 0.44 -0.87 -4.22
C ILE A 49 1.49 -0.09 -3.45
N GLU A 50 2.54 0.31 -4.15
CA GLU A 50 3.61 1.15 -3.62
C GLU A 50 3.14 2.60 -3.46
N GLY A 51 3.40 3.16 -2.26
CA GLY A 51 3.20 4.58 -1.95
C GLY A 51 1.76 5.02 -1.73
N LEU A 52 0.84 4.08 -1.56
CA LEU A 52 -0.57 4.42 -1.42
C LEU A 52 -0.84 5.25 -0.15
N ASP A 53 -0.08 4.98 0.93
CA ASP A 53 -0.18 5.72 2.19
C ASP A 53 0.24 7.17 2.02
N ASP A 54 1.40 7.40 1.39
CA ASP A 54 1.94 8.74 1.18
C ASP A 54 1.00 9.61 0.33
N VAL A 55 0.50 9.09 -0.79
CA VAL A 55 -0.43 9.80 -1.67
C VAL A 55 -1.73 10.16 -0.93
N PHE A 56 -2.28 9.25 -0.13
CA PHE A 56 -3.52 9.51 0.62
C PHE A 56 -3.33 10.59 1.70
N GLU A 57 -2.19 10.58 2.39
CA GLU A 57 -1.84 11.61 3.36
C GLU A 57 -1.75 12.99 2.68
N GLU A 58 -1.07 13.08 1.53
CA GLU A 58 -0.97 14.32 0.75
C GLU A 58 -2.34 14.83 0.28
N TYR A 59 -3.17 13.94 -0.27
CA TYR A 59 -4.51 14.29 -0.73
C TYR A 59 -5.40 14.74 0.42
N SER A 60 -5.34 14.04 1.57
CA SER A 60 -6.06 14.40 2.79
C SER A 60 -5.62 15.76 3.33
N LYS A 61 -4.31 16.04 3.39
CA LYS A 61 -3.80 17.35 3.82
C LYS A 61 -4.23 18.46 2.87
N GLY A 62 -4.33 18.17 1.57
CA GLY A 62 -4.85 19.10 0.56
C GLY A 62 -6.38 19.21 0.53
N GLY A 63 -7.10 18.51 1.41
CA GLY A 63 -8.57 18.59 1.48
C GLY A 63 -9.29 18.03 0.25
N LYS A 64 -8.64 17.13 -0.52
CA LYS A 64 -9.26 16.53 -1.70
C LYS A 64 -10.40 15.59 -1.30
N VAL A 65 -11.55 15.75 -1.94
CA VAL A 65 -12.72 14.91 -1.70
C VAL A 65 -12.69 13.66 -2.59
N PRO A 66 -13.22 12.50 -2.17
CA PRO A 66 -13.15 11.26 -2.94
C PRO A 66 -14.19 11.20 -4.07
N GLU A 67 -14.00 12.04 -5.08
CA GLU A 67 -14.85 12.16 -6.28
C GLU A 67 -14.15 11.66 -7.53
N ASP A 68 -14.88 11.63 -8.65
CA ASP A 68 -14.40 11.06 -9.92
C ASP A 68 -13.06 11.66 -10.38
N ARG A 69 -12.96 13.00 -10.38
CA ARG A 69 -11.73 13.72 -10.73
C ARG A 69 -10.56 13.36 -9.81
N THR A 70 -10.81 13.12 -8.53
CA THR A 70 -9.78 12.69 -7.58
C THR A 70 -9.33 11.27 -7.88
N GLY A 71 -10.23 10.40 -8.34
CA GLY A 71 -9.88 9.08 -8.83
C GLY A 71 -8.88 9.13 -9.98
N ASP A 72 -9.11 9.98 -11.00
CA ASP A 72 -8.18 10.12 -12.12
C ASP A 72 -6.79 10.58 -11.65
N GLN A 73 -6.76 11.53 -10.71
CA GLN A 73 -5.50 12.02 -10.15
C GLN A 73 -4.78 10.94 -9.32
N LEU A 74 -5.51 10.13 -8.55
CA LEU A 74 -4.94 8.99 -7.81
C LEU A 74 -4.29 8.00 -8.77
N VAL A 75 -4.97 7.62 -9.85
CA VAL A 75 -4.39 6.76 -10.89
C VAL A 75 -3.12 7.38 -11.46
N PHE A 76 -3.18 8.65 -11.86
CA PHE A 76 -2.04 9.34 -12.45
C PHE A 76 -0.82 9.37 -11.53
N ASP A 77 -1.00 9.69 -10.25
CA ASP A 77 0.09 9.80 -9.29
C ASP A 77 0.65 8.42 -8.90
N LEU A 78 -0.22 7.42 -8.69
CA LEU A 78 0.21 6.07 -8.33
C LEU A 78 0.84 5.30 -9.49
N ARG A 79 0.50 5.64 -10.75
CA ARG A 79 1.16 5.09 -11.95
C ARG A 79 2.65 5.45 -12.02
N LYS A 80 3.09 6.50 -11.33
CA LYS A 80 4.51 6.88 -11.27
C LYS A 80 5.36 5.86 -10.51
N LEU A 81 4.73 5.05 -9.65
CA LEU A 81 5.39 4.04 -8.81
C LEU A 81 4.94 2.62 -9.18
N ASN A 82 3.78 2.47 -9.82
CA ASN A 82 3.16 1.17 -10.07
C ASN A 82 2.80 1.02 -11.55
N PHE A 83 2.88 -0.21 -12.06
CA PHE A 83 2.31 -0.51 -13.37
C PHE A 83 0.77 -0.56 -13.27
N ILE A 84 0.09 0.27 -14.05
CA ILE A 84 -1.37 0.29 -14.18
C ILE A 84 -1.70 0.11 -15.67
N PRO A 85 -2.29 -1.04 -16.06
CA PRO A 85 -2.72 -1.26 -17.45
C PRO A 85 -3.80 -0.24 -17.86
N GLU A 86 -3.72 0.28 -19.08
CA GLU A 86 -4.68 1.27 -19.61
C GLU A 86 -6.10 0.68 -19.72
N ASP A 87 -6.22 -0.59 -20.11
CA ASP A 87 -7.47 -1.32 -20.24
C ASP A 87 -8.12 -1.67 -18.88
N ALA A 88 -7.38 -1.56 -17.79
CA ALA A 88 -7.85 -1.79 -16.43
C ALA A 88 -7.96 -0.50 -15.60
N GLU A 89 -7.76 0.68 -16.19
CA GLU A 89 -7.66 1.94 -15.45
C GLU A 89 -8.87 2.22 -14.56
N ASP A 90 -10.08 1.97 -15.09
CA ASP A 90 -11.34 2.14 -14.37
C ASP A 90 -11.42 1.27 -13.10
N LEU A 91 -10.89 0.04 -13.16
CA LEU A 91 -10.85 -0.87 -12.01
C LEU A 91 -9.93 -0.33 -10.91
N TYR A 92 -8.79 0.25 -11.29
CA TYR A 92 -7.85 0.89 -10.35
C TYR A 92 -8.44 2.16 -9.76
N LYS A 93 -9.09 3.00 -10.58
CA LYS A 93 -9.77 4.22 -10.16
C LYS A 93 -10.83 3.90 -9.08
N GLU A 94 -11.71 2.93 -9.35
CA GLU A 94 -12.73 2.50 -8.39
C GLU A 94 -12.10 2.02 -7.07
N ALA A 95 -11.08 1.15 -7.17
CA ALA A 95 -10.39 0.62 -6.00
C ALA A 95 -9.72 1.72 -5.17
N PHE A 96 -8.95 2.61 -5.79
CA PHE A 96 -8.27 3.71 -5.08
C PHE A 96 -9.25 4.66 -4.44
N LEU A 97 -10.35 5.00 -5.11
CA LEU A 97 -11.41 5.82 -4.50
C LEU A 97 -12.05 5.13 -3.28
N ARG A 98 -12.31 3.82 -3.37
CA ARG A 98 -12.85 3.05 -2.22
C ARG A 98 -11.88 3.10 -1.05
N GLU A 99 -10.60 2.81 -1.27
CA GLU A 99 -9.59 2.83 -0.22
C GLU A 99 -9.40 4.24 0.35
N TYR A 100 -9.44 5.28 -0.48
CA TYR A 100 -9.30 6.66 -0.03
C TYR A 100 -10.48 7.11 0.85
N ARG A 101 -11.71 6.73 0.50
CA ARG A 101 -12.89 6.95 1.37
C ARG A 101 -12.72 6.29 2.73
N SER A 102 -12.26 5.03 2.76
CA SER A 102 -12.02 4.30 4.01
C SER A 102 -10.92 4.97 4.84
N TYR A 103 -9.85 5.42 4.20
CA TYR A 103 -8.78 6.18 4.85
C TYR A 103 -9.30 7.46 5.52
N LEU A 104 -10.09 8.29 4.82
CA LEU A 104 -10.65 9.52 5.39
C LEU A 104 -11.58 9.23 6.57
N LYS A 105 -12.41 8.19 6.47
CA LYS A 105 -13.29 7.76 7.57
C LYS A 105 -12.52 7.29 8.80
N ALA A 106 -11.38 6.63 8.61
CA ALA A 106 -10.51 6.21 9.71
C ALA A 106 -9.78 7.40 10.35
N LYS A 107 -9.35 8.38 9.55
CA LYS A 107 -8.65 9.59 10.05
C LYS A 107 -9.56 10.59 10.76
N GLY A 108 -10.84 10.65 10.39
CA GLY A 108 -11.83 11.54 11.02
C GLY A 108 -12.43 11.00 12.31
N LYS A 109 -12.02 9.82 12.78
CA LYS A 109 -12.34 9.28 14.11
C LYS A 109 -11.24 9.67 15.10
#